data_AF-A0A3A8QB38-F1
#
_entry.id   AF-A0A3A8QB38-F1
#
_cell.length_a   1.000
_cell.length_b   1.000
_cell.length_c   1.000
_cell.angle_alpha   90.00
_cell.angle_beta   90.00
_cell.angle_gamma   90.00
#
_symmetry.space_group_name_H-M   'P 1'
#
loop_
_entity.id
_entity.type
_entity.pdbx_description
1 polymer ?
#
loop_
_entity_poly.entity_id
_entity_poly.type
_entity_poly.pdbx_seq_one_letter_code
_entity_poly.pdbx_strand_id
1 'polypeptide(L)'
;MGWLLGWVGACGLPAWEEEPAACAALLPGDLVITEYLNDPAGADTGKEYVELHNPTRETVDLLGVTLFTARDEEAQERVFTFTTGLPVDAGAFVVLGDVREGALPEHVDGTYGDALGAMGNSTGLLGLRCGTRLLDSVVLTAPAKSGAARTYDGRLVPDSEGNDDLSRWCDAPGETRGSPGSANTACPESADGGVPSGDGGHVATCLPPGAISPRDVQAPRPGDLIITEVMANPRGDDTVGEWLEVRATVPVDLNGLTVGTDTSGTRLESERCLSLAAGESALLARRREPEVNGGLPEPRATFSVDLRNAGGVVAVRAGGVLIDSALYGPAQDGVATQVSMPLTADAKWCSATEAYGDKGNLGTPGRTNRTCTGTDAGVTQAGCIDRATGQPRALRAPSVGSLVITEFMADPSAVPDAVGEWVEVLALREVDLNGVTLANESSSSALESPLCLSMKAGGFAVLAHGDDASLNGGLPSVLGTFGFGLTNGAGAHVLKLSAQGTVLDSVAFTWAASPGVSSQLDARVRDAAGNDAAGAFCPTLAGVTYGAGDRGTPGRENRTCAR
;
A
#
# COMPACT_ATOMS: atom_id res chain seq x y z
N MET A 1 -13.28 5.06 72.03
CA MET A 1 -12.23 5.77 71.26
C MET A 1 -12.32 5.27 69.82
N GLY A 2 -12.55 6.16 68.84
CA GLY A 2 -12.52 5.88 67.39
C GLY A 2 -13.77 5.20 66.82
N TRP A 3 -14.87 5.91 66.53
CA TRP A 3 -15.18 6.74 65.34
C TRP A 3 -15.41 5.97 64.03
N LEU A 4 -16.69 5.83 63.70
CA LEU A 4 -17.24 5.70 62.35
C LEU A 4 -16.88 6.94 61.51
N LEU A 5 -16.42 6.70 60.29
CA LEU A 5 -16.46 7.57 59.10
C LEU A 5 -16.61 6.58 57.95
N GLY A 6 -17.65 6.58 57.12
CA GLY A 6 -18.34 7.70 56.50
C GLY A 6 -18.29 7.42 55.00
N TRP A 7 -19.23 6.62 54.50
CA TRP A 7 -19.42 6.43 53.05
C TRP A 7 -19.93 7.74 52.47
N VAL A 8 -19.06 8.45 51.77
CA VAL A 8 -19.46 9.52 50.87
C VAL A 8 -19.40 8.95 49.47
N GLY A 9 -20.56 8.90 48.82
CA GLY A 9 -20.66 8.53 47.41
C GLY A 9 -19.81 9.47 46.56
N ALA A 10 -18.85 8.90 45.85
CA ALA A 10 -18.32 9.51 44.65
C ALA A 10 -19.15 8.99 43.48
N CYS A 11 -19.71 9.93 42.74
CA CYS A 11 -20.59 9.74 41.60
C CYS A 11 -20.07 8.65 40.65
N GLY A 12 -20.98 7.77 40.23
CA GLY A 12 -20.72 6.86 39.12
C GLY A 12 -20.36 7.67 37.89
N LEU A 13 -19.20 7.37 37.31
CA LEU A 13 -18.92 7.70 35.92
C LEU A 13 -19.93 6.90 35.06
N PRO A 14 -20.64 7.53 34.12
CA PRO A 14 -21.66 6.86 33.33
C PRO A 14 -21.02 5.89 32.34
N ALA A 15 -21.87 5.00 31.82
CA ALA A 15 -21.53 3.95 30.88
C ALA A 15 -20.61 4.42 29.76
N TRP A 16 -19.54 3.65 29.55
CA TRP A 16 -18.90 3.38 28.26
C TRP A 16 -19.85 3.68 27.09
N GLU A 17 -19.70 4.85 26.46
CA GLU A 17 -20.17 5.01 25.09
C GLU A 17 -19.39 4.00 24.27
N GLU A 18 -20.07 2.96 23.76
CA GLU A 18 -19.50 2.12 22.71
C GLU A 18 -19.06 3.04 21.58
N GLU A 19 -17.80 2.91 21.17
CA GLU A 19 -17.27 3.64 20.03
C GLU A 19 -18.21 3.44 18.83
N PRO A 20 -18.65 4.51 18.14
CA PRO A 20 -19.56 4.37 17.01
C PRO A 20 -18.98 3.40 15.98
N ALA A 21 -19.81 2.47 15.48
CA ALA A 21 -19.37 1.45 14.54
C ALA A 21 -18.68 2.02 13.29
N ALA A 22 -19.06 3.23 12.88
CA ALA A 22 -18.41 3.99 11.81
C ALA A 22 -16.93 4.22 12.11
N CYS A 23 -16.60 4.83 13.25
CA CYS A 23 -15.21 5.03 13.69
C CYS A 23 -14.46 3.71 13.90
N ALA A 24 -15.10 2.74 14.55
CA ALA A 24 -14.48 1.45 14.86
C ALA A 24 -14.04 0.68 13.59
N ALA A 25 -14.65 0.97 12.43
CA ALA A 25 -14.26 0.38 11.16
C ALA A 25 -13.03 1.04 10.49
N LEU A 26 -12.71 2.30 10.79
CA LEU A 26 -11.67 3.07 10.09
C LEU A 26 -10.25 2.66 10.50
N LEU A 27 -9.40 2.31 9.54
CA LEU A 27 -8.01 1.94 9.73
C LEU A 27 -7.07 3.13 9.45
N PRO A 28 -5.79 3.05 9.86
CA PRO A 28 -4.80 4.04 9.45
C PRO A 28 -4.78 4.22 7.93
N GLY A 29 -4.82 5.48 7.49
CA GLY A 29 -4.89 5.83 6.07
C GLY A 29 -6.28 5.79 5.43
N ASP A 30 -7.35 5.35 6.11
CA ASP A 30 -8.72 5.48 5.58
C ASP A 30 -9.19 6.95 5.56
N LEU A 31 -8.55 7.79 6.38
CA LEU A 31 -8.60 9.25 6.33
C LEU A 31 -7.18 9.78 6.48
N VAL A 32 -6.78 10.69 5.59
CA VAL A 32 -5.41 11.25 5.54
C VAL A 32 -5.48 12.77 5.58
N ILE A 33 -4.70 13.40 6.44
CA ILE A 33 -4.50 14.84 6.53
C ILE A 33 -3.67 15.27 5.33
N THR A 34 -4.25 16.10 4.47
CA THR A 34 -3.62 16.56 3.22
C THR A 34 -3.24 18.02 3.25
N GLU A 35 -3.92 18.84 4.03
CA GLU A 35 -3.66 20.28 4.09
C GLU A 35 -4.03 20.83 5.47
N TYR A 36 -3.30 21.85 5.95
CA TYR A 36 -3.69 22.60 7.14
C TYR A 36 -3.24 24.05 7.09
N LEU A 37 -4.01 24.94 7.70
CA LEU A 37 -3.65 26.34 7.94
C LEU A 37 -3.53 26.60 9.44
N ASN A 38 -2.29 26.60 9.94
CA ASN A 38 -1.94 26.78 11.35
C ASN A 38 -1.35 28.16 11.68
N ASP A 39 -1.06 29.00 10.69
CA ASP A 39 -0.58 30.37 10.88
C ASP A 39 -1.28 31.33 9.91
N PRO A 40 -2.59 31.57 10.06
CA PRO A 40 -3.34 32.45 9.17
C PRO A 40 -2.88 33.91 9.29
N ALA A 41 -3.12 34.71 8.24
CA ALA A 41 -2.75 36.13 8.29
C ALA A 41 -3.61 36.90 9.33
N GLY A 42 -2.94 37.52 10.30
CA GLY A 42 -3.57 38.34 11.35
C GLY A 42 -3.77 37.55 12.64
N ALA A 43 -4.95 37.64 13.25
CA ALA A 43 -5.28 36.80 14.40
C ALA A 43 -5.67 35.38 13.94
N ASP A 44 -5.16 34.37 14.66
CA ASP A 44 -5.37 32.95 14.37
C ASP A 44 -6.81 32.50 14.63
N THR A 45 -7.39 33.09 15.68
CA THR A 45 -8.76 32.81 16.11
C THR A 45 -9.76 32.92 14.96
N GLY A 46 -10.43 31.80 14.66
CA GLY A 46 -11.51 31.73 13.70
C GLY A 46 -11.09 31.59 12.23
N LYS A 47 -9.82 31.25 11.95
CA LYS A 47 -9.29 31.19 10.57
C LYS A 47 -8.48 29.95 10.24
N GLU A 48 -8.18 29.13 11.24
CA GLU A 48 -7.43 27.90 11.07
C GLU A 48 -8.32 26.79 10.51
N TYR A 49 -7.73 25.88 9.71
CA TYR A 49 -8.44 24.70 9.20
C TYR A 49 -7.50 23.51 9.03
N VAL A 50 -8.11 22.33 8.95
CA VAL A 50 -7.50 21.07 8.52
C VAL A 50 -8.34 20.48 7.40
N GLU A 51 -7.70 19.91 6.39
CA GLU A 51 -8.32 19.15 5.33
C GLU A 51 -7.97 17.67 5.47
N LEU A 52 -8.98 16.83 5.31
CA LEU A 52 -8.87 15.37 5.28
C LEU A 52 -9.27 14.86 3.90
N HIS A 53 -8.57 13.85 3.42
CA HIS A 53 -8.89 13.10 2.21
C HIS A 53 -9.32 11.68 2.57
N ASN A 54 -10.37 11.18 1.93
CA ASN A 54 -10.76 9.77 1.97
C ASN A 54 -10.16 9.04 0.73
N PRO A 55 -8.99 8.39 0.81
CA PRO A 55 -8.40 7.68 -0.33
C PRO A 55 -9.09 6.34 -0.65
N THR A 56 -10.08 5.93 0.16
CA THR A 56 -10.77 4.65 -0.02
C THR A 56 -11.75 4.70 -1.20
N ARG A 57 -12.35 3.55 -1.51
CA ARG A 57 -13.36 3.39 -2.58
C ARG A 57 -14.79 3.45 -2.06
N GLU A 58 -14.97 3.72 -0.77
CA GLU A 58 -16.28 3.78 -0.11
C GLU A 58 -16.42 5.10 0.64
N THR A 59 -17.65 5.51 0.93
CA THR A 59 -17.90 6.70 1.76
C THR A 59 -17.50 6.41 3.20
N VAL A 60 -16.68 7.27 3.78
CA VAL A 60 -16.26 7.22 5.20
C VAL A 60 -17.11 8.22 5.99
N ASP A 61 -17.74 7.79 7.08
CA ASP A 61 -18.45 8.69 7.99
C ASP A 61 -17.54 9.07 9.17
N LEU A 62 -17.36 10.38 9.40
CA LEU A 62 -16.54 10.88 10.50
C LEU A 62 -17.18 10.67 11.89
N LEU A 63 -18.40 10.13 12.02
CA LEU A 63 -19.03 9.87 13.31
C LEU A 63 -18.12 9.08 14.27
N GLY A 64 -17.78 9.69 15.41
CA GLY A 64 -16.90 9.14 16.43
C GLY A 64 -15.41 9.43 16.24
N VAL A 65 -15.00 9.91 15.06
CA VAL A 65 -13.60 10.30 14.80
C VAL A 65 -13.23 11.45 15.73
N THR A 66 -12.02 11.39 16.28
CA THR A 66 -11.46 12.45 17.12
C THR A 66 -10.31 13.12 16.38
N LEU A 67 -10.49 14.41 16.09
CA LEU A 67 -9.43 15.30 15.66
C LEU A 67 -8.73 15.85 16.90
N PHE A 68 -7.40 15.86 16.92
CA PHE A 68 -6.65 16.34 18.07
C PHE A 68 -5.44 17.18 17.68
N THR A 69 -5.03 18.06 18.60
CA THR A 69 -3.78 18.81 18.54
C THR A 69 -3.00 18.64 19.84
N ALA A 70 -1.68 18.59 19.74
CA ALA A 70 -0.78 18.54 20.89
C ALA A 70 0.49 19.36 20.62
N ARG A 71 1.25 19.68 21.67
CA ARG A 71 2.55 20.37 21.50
C ARG A 71 3.64 19.43 20.96
N ASP A 72 3.57 18.18 21.36
CA ASP A 72 4.43 17.05 21.01
C ASP A 72 3.68 15.76 21.37
N GLU A 73 4.28 14.59 21.13
CA GLU A 73 3.66 13.27 21.38
C GLU A 73 3.42 12.96 22.87
N GLU A 74 4.12 13.65 23.78
CA GLU A 74 4.04 13.43 25.23
C GLU A 74 3.09 14.44 25.91
N ALA A 75 2.69 15.49 25.19
CA ALA A 75 1.89 16.57 25.69
C ALA A 75 0.40 16.22 25.78
N GLN A 76 -0.31 16.97 26.63
CA GLN A 76 -1.77 16.86 26.73
C GLN A 76 -2.44 17.32 25.42
N GLU A 77 -3.28 16.45 24.86
CA GLU A 77 -4.09 16.72 23.68
C GLU A 77 -5.23 17.72 23.96
N ARG A 78 -5.54 18.56 22.97
CA ARG A 78 -6.85 19.19 22.79
C ARG A 78 -7.59 18.44 21.71
N VAL A 79 -8.87 18.15 21.93
CA VAL A 79 -9.60 17.17 21.11
C VAL A 79 -10.97 17.70 20.71
N PHE A 80 -11.39 17.31 19.51
CA PHE A 80 -12.75 17.46 19.01
C PHE A 80 -13.23 16.11 18.49
N THR A 81 -14.32 15.59 19.03
CA THR A 81 -14.92 14.32 18.60
C THR A 81 -16.23 14.58 17.87
N PHE A 82 -16.37 14.01 16.68
CA PHE A 82 -17.60 14.09 15.90
C PHE A 82 -18.71 13.30 16.58
N THR A 83 -19.77 14.00 16.99
CA THR A 83 -20.97 13.40 17.62
C THR A 83 -22.13 13.23 16.64
N THR A 84 -21.98 13.77 15.43
CA THR A 84 -22.92 13.64 14.32
C THR A 84 -22.16 13.19 13.08
N GLY A 85 -22.81 12.37 12.24
CA GLY A 85 -22.17 11.88 11.03
C GLY A 85 -21.88 13.00 10.02
N LEU A 86 -20.72 12.89 9.39
CA LEU A 86 -20.27 13.73 8.29
C LEU A 86 -19.67 12.80 7.23
N PRO A 87 -20.47 12.34 6.25
CA PRO A 87 -19.99 11.42 5.23
C PRO A 87 -19.05 12.12 4.26
N VAL A 88 -17.93 11.47 3.97
CA VAL A 88 -16.91 11.88 3.00
C VAL A 88 -16.86 10.81 1.92
N ASP A 89 -17.29 11.17 0.71
CA ASP A 89 -17.33 10.21 -0.41
C ASP A 89 -15.94 9.70 -0.78
N ALA A 90 -15.90 8.56 -1.47
CA ALA A 90 -14.66 7.95 -1.96
C ALA A 90 -13.85 8.93 -2.83
N GLY A 91 -12.58 9.15 -2.48
CA GLY A 91 -11.68 10.10 -3.14
C GLY A 91 -12.01 11.57 -2.90
N ALA A 92 -12.96 11.89 -2.01
CA ALA A 92 -13.34 13.26 -1.69
C ALA A 92 -12.49 13.85 -0.56
N PHE A 93 -12.52 15.18 -0.49
CA PHE A 93 -11.87 15.99 0.54
C PHE A 93 -12.94 16.61 1.44
N VAL A 94 -12.61 16.81 2.70
CA VAL A 94 -13.47 17.49 3.69
C VAL A 94 -12.63 18.46 4.49
N VAL A 95 -13.14 19.67 4.71
CA VAL A 95 -12.44 20.74 5.41
C VAL A 95 -13.12 21.08 6.73
N LEU A 96 -12.32 21.10 7.80
CA LEU A 96 -12.77 21.35 9.16
C LEU A 96 -12.09 22.63 9.70
N GLY A 97 -12.89 23.63 10.12
CA GLY A 97 -12.37 24.94 10.52
C GLY A 97 -12.67 25.35 11.97
N ASP A 98 -11.85 26.25 12.51
CA ASP A 98 -12.17 27.05 13.72
C ASP A 98 -13.25 28.06 13.33
N VAL A 99 -14.53 27.70 13.55
CA VAL A 99 -15.69 28.57 13.28
C VAL A 99 -16.56 28.59 14.53
N ARG A 100 -16.42 29.66 15.31
CA ARG A 100 -17.06 29.76 16.64
C ARG A 100 -18.48 30.29 16.59
N GLU A 101 -18.77 31.18 15.64
CA GLU A 101 -20.08 31.80 15.45
C GLU A 101 -20.31 32.13 13.97
N GLY A 102 -21.58 32.08 13.53
CA GLY A 102 -21.98 32.44 12.17
C GLY A 102 -22.11 31.26 11.22
N ALA A 103 -22.26 31.56 9.91
CA ALA A 103 -22.29 30.54 8.87
C ALA A 103 -20.88 30.04 8.56
N LEU A 104 -20.75 28.76 8.20
CA LEU A 104 -19.48 28.20 7.75
C LEU A 104 -18.99 28.95 6.50
N PRO A 105 -17.69 29.30 6.42
CA PRO A 105 -17.10 29.77 5.17
C PRO A 105 -17.31 28.75 4.04
N GLU A 106 -17.38 29.22 2.79
CA GLU A 106 -17.67 28.38 1.61
C GLU A 106 -16.71 27.19 1.43
N HIS A 107 -15.47 27.32 1.91
CA HIS A 107 -14.42 26.30 1.83
C HIS A 107 -14.35 25.39 3.07
N VAL A 108 -15.32 25.48 3.99
CA VAL A 108 -15.34 24.71 5.24
C VAL A 108 -16.62 23.90 5.31
N ASP A 109 -16.48 22.58 5.36
CA ASP A 109 -17.58 21.62 5.38
C ASP A 109 -18.09 21.33 6.81
N GLY A 110 -17.20 21.44 7.80
CA GLY A 110 -17.50 21.21 9.21
C GLY A 110 -16.71 22.13 10.14
N THR A 111 -17.12 22.23 11.40
CA THR A 111 -16.39 23.02 12.39
C THR A 111 -16.11 22.27 13.68
N TYR A 112 -14.92 22.52 14.22
CA TYR A 112 -14.55 22.10 15.57
C TYR A 112 -14.70 23.21 16.62
N GLY A 113 -15.27 24.37 16.24
CA GLY A 113 -15.40 25.54 17.12
C GLY A 113 -14.06 25.94 17.71
N ASP A 114 -13.99 26.07 19.04
CA ASP A 114 -12.76 26.39 19.78
C ASP A 114 -12.09 25.16 20.44
N ALA A 115 -12.58 23.94 20.15
CA ALA A 115 -12.20 22.72 20.87
C ALA A 115 -10.70 22.38 20.76
N LEU A 116 -10.09 22.60 19.59
CA LEU A 116 -8.65 22.40 19.38
C LEU A 116 -7.79 23.55 19.92
N GLY A 117 -8.38 24.68 20.31
CA GLY A 117 -7.65 25.92 20.54
C GLY A 117 -6.97 26.45 19.28
N ALA A 118 -5.96 27.32 19.48
CA ALA A 118 -5.07 27.71 18.39
C ALA A 118 -4.07 26.58 18.11
N MET A 119 -3.88 26.23 16.83
CA MET A 119 -2.82 25.30 16.45
C MET A 119 -1.45 25.95 16.65
N GLY A 120 -0.40 25.12 16.71
CA GLY A 120 0.96 25.65 16.81
C GLY A 120 1.43 26.21 15.47
N ASN A 121 1.71 27.52 15.40
CA ASN A 121 2.11 28.21 14.16
C ASN A 121 3.46 27.73 13.60
N SER A 122 4.29 27.04 14.40
CA SER A 122 5.63 26.59 13.97
C SER A 122 5.99 25.16 14.32
N THR A 123 5.34 24.59 15.34
CA THR A 123 5.58 23.24 15.84
C THR A 123 4.30 22.72 16.48
N GLY A 124 4.09 21.41 16.45
CA GLY A 124 2.99 20.76 17.13
C GLY A 124 2.66 19.44 16.45
N LEU A 125 1.66 18.75 16.95
CA LEU A 125 1.10 17.55 16.37
C LEU A 125 -0.37 17.82 16.05
N LEU A 126 -0.81 17.41 14.86
CA LEU A 126 -2.20 17.38 14.44
C LEU A 126 -2.51 15.93 14.06
N GLY A 127 -3.60 15.37 14.52
CA GLY A 127 -3.91 13.97 14.23
C GLY A 127 -5.37 13.60 14.32
N LEU A 128 -5.67 12.41 13.81
CA LEU A 128 -6.98 11.78 13.77
C LEU A 128 -6.92 10.46 14.52
N ARG A 129 -7.92 10.15 15.33
CA ARG A 129 -8.03 8.83 15.97
C ARG A 129 -9.46 8.38 16.15
N CYS A 130 -9.63 7.06 16.18
CA CYS A 130 -10.84 6.37 16.59
C CYS A 130 -10.59 5.65 17.91
N GLY A 131 -11.24 6.09 18.98
CA GLY A 131 -10.89 5.63 20.32
C GLY A 131 -9.41 5.91 20.61
N THR A 132 -8.62 4.85 20.79
CA THR A 132 -7.15 4.92 20.97
C THR A 132 -6.35 4.62 19.70
N ARG A 133 -7.00 4.25 18.60
CA ARG A 133 -6.34 3.93 17.33
C ARG A 133 -6.09 5.21 16.54
N LEU A 134 -4.82 5.55 16.35
CA LEU A 134 -4.41 6.62 15.45
C LEU A 134 -4.77 6.24 14.02
N LEU A 135 -5.47 7.12 13.31
CA LEU A 135 -5.78 6.96 11.88
C LEU A 135 -4.72 7.65 11.03
N ASP A 136 -4.29 8.82 11.45
CA ASP A 136 -3.29 9.62 10.78
C ASP A 136 -2.76 10.72 11.71
N SER A 137 -1.54 11.20 11.47
CA SER A 137 -0.97 12.35 12.15
C SER A 137 0.00 13.09 11.27
N VAL A 138 0.21 14.37 11.55
CA VAL A 138 1.23 15.18 10.90
C VAL A 138 1.89 16.10 11.92
N VAL A 139 3.20 16.30 11.76
CA VAL A 139 3.92 17.33 12.51
C VAL A 139 3.64 18.70 11.88
N LEU A 140 3.14 19.63 12.69
CA LEU A 140 2.89 21.01 12.27
C LEU A 140 4.21 21.73 12.03
N THR A 141 4.28 22.46 10.93
CA THR A 141 5.45 23.26 10.54
C THR A 141 5.06 24.70 10.26
N ALA A 142 6.02 25.63 10.40
CA ALA A 142 5.80 27.02 10.05
C ALA A 142 5.68 27.18 8.52
N PRO A 143 4.71 27.96 8.02
CA PRO A 143 4.78 28.43 6.64
C PRO A 143 5.90 29.47 6.49
N ALA A 144 6.41 29.65 5.28
CA ALA A 144 7.37 30.71 4.97
C ALA A 144 6.74 32.11 5.09
N LYS A 145 5.41 32.20 4.95
CA LYS A 145 4.64 33.42 5.16
C LYS A 145 3.30 33.12 5.83
N SER A 146 2.97 33.85 6.89
CA SER A 146 1.66 33.78 7.53
C SER A 146 0.53 34.00 6.53
N GLY A 147 -0.49 33.16 6.60
CA GLY A 147 -1.62 33.06 5.67
C GLY A 147 -1.44 32.00 4.59
N ALA A 148 -0.27 31.38 4.46
CA ALA A 148 -0.08 30.21 3.61
C ALA A 148 -0.45 28.92 4.37
N ALA A 149 -1.25 28.07 3.72
CA ALA A 149 -1.49 26.73 4.21
C ALA A 149 -0.27 25.84 3.95
N ARG A 150 -0.08 24.83 4.78
CA ARG A 150 0.84 23.73 4.54
C ARG A 150 0.09 22.65 3.77
N THR A 151 0.60 22.29 2.61
CA THR A 151 -0.01 21.30 1.72
C THR A 151 0.92 20.10 1.54
N TYR A 152 0.35 18.91 1.55
CA TYR A 152 1.01 17.70 1.07
C TYR A 152 1.18 17.80 -0.46
N ASP A 153 2.31 17.36 -0.99
CA ASP A 153 2.62 17.50 -2.41
C ASP A 153 1.58 16.78 -3.28
N GLY A 154 0.82 17.55 -4.05
CA GLY A 154 -0.25 17.06 -4.92
C GLY A 154 0.19 16.10 -6.04
N ARG A 155 1.49 15.83 -6.20
CA ARG A 155 2.02 14.78 -7.08
C ARG A 155 1.96 13.39 -6.44
N LEU A 156 1.87 13.33 -5.12
CA LEU A 156 1.93 12.11 -4.33
C LEU A 156 0.50 11.65 -4.01
N VAL A 157 0.31 10.33 -3.93
CA VAL A 157 -0.95 9.77 -3.45
C VAL A 157 -0.98 9.97 -1.94
N PRO A 158 -2.00 10.63 -1.36
CA PRO A 158 -2.08 10.79 0.09
C PRO A 158 -2.21 9.44 0.78
N ASP A 159 -1.29 9.19 1.72
CA ASP A 159 -1.28 8.05 2.62
C ASP A 159 -0.73 8.50 3.99
N SER A 160 -1.10 7.79 5.05
CA SER A 160 -0.81 8.18 6.45
C SER A 160 0.64 8.00 6.88
N GLU A 161 1.49 7.34 6.09
CA GLU A 161 2.95 7.28 6.37
C GLU A 161 3.68 8.31 5.50
N GLY A 162 3.19 8.50 4.28
CA GLY A 162 3.75 9.40 3.30
C GLY A 162 3.62 10.85 3.75
N ASN A 163 2.58 11.21 4.49
CA ASN A 163 2.37 12.56 5.01
C ASN A 163 3.14 12.85 6.31
N ASP A 164 3.83 11.87 6.91
CA ASP A 164 4.78 12.09 8.01
C ASP A 164 6.13 12.66 7.52
N ASP A 165 6.48 12.44 6.26
CA ASP A 165 7.72 12.93 5.66
C ASP A 165 7.61 14.42 5.32
N LEU A 166 8.15 15.26 6.21
CA LEU A 166 8.16 16.72 6.07
C LEU A 166 8.76 17.23 4.74
N SER A 167 9.59 16.45 4.05
CA SER A 167 10.14 16.83 2.74
C SER A 167 9.09 16.83 1.62
N ARG A 168 7.94 16.22 1.86
CA ARG A 168 6.79 16.13 0.94
C ARG A 168 5.73 17.20 1.21
N TRP A 169 6.01 18.12 2.12
CA TRP A 169 5.14 19.25 2.43
C TRP A 169 5.76 20.56 1.99
N CYS A 170 4.92 21.49 1.56
CA CYS A 170 5.34 22.84 1.22
C CYS A 170 4.29 23.87 1.64
N ASP A 171 4.64 25.14 1.52
CA ASP A 171 3.64 26.19 1.45
C ASP A 171 2.80 26.02 0.19
N ALA A 172 1.49 26.11 0.33
CA ALA A 172 0.59 25.96 -0.79
C ALA A 172 0.93 26.96 -1.93
N PRO A 173 1.13 26.47 -3.16
CA PRO A 173 1.46 27.33 -4.30
C PRO A 173 0.35 28.36 -4.61
N GLY A 174 0.73 29.63 -4.80
CA GLY A 174 -0.20 30.70 -5.21
C GLY A 174 -0.60 31.68 -4.09
N GLU A 175 -1.42 32.69 -4.43
CA GLU A 175 -1.85 33.73 -3.47
C GLU A 175 -3.06 33.29 -2.63
N THR A 176 -2.77 32.45 -1.61
CA THR A 176 -3.46 32.24 -0.30
C THR A 176 -4.61 31.23 -0.12
N ARG A 177 -4.53 30.54 1.05
CA ARG A 177 -5.40 29.52 1.66
C ARG A 177 -5.41 28.11 1.05
N GLY A 178 -4.38 27.71 0.30
CA GLY A 178 -4.33 26.32 -0.15
C GLY A 178 -5.39 25.96 -1.19
N SER A 179 -5.76 24.69 -1.24
CA SER A 179 -6.79 24.13 -2.12
C SER A 179 -7.93 23.44 -1.34
N PRO A 180 -8.53 24.09 -0.33
CA PRO A 180 -9.48 23.46 0.57
C PRO A 180 -10.68 22.90 -0.19
N GLY A 181 -10.97 21.62 0.04
CA GLY A 181 -12.03 20.85 -0.60
C GLY A 181 -11.64 20.32 -1.98
N SER A 182 -10.36 20.31 -2.32
CA SER A 182 -9.85 19.91 -3.64
C SER A 182 -8.47 19.29 -3.54
N ALA A 183 -8.09 18.51 -4.57
CA ALA A 183 -6.76 17.93 -4.61
C ALA A 183 -5.66 19.00 -4.57
N ASN A 184 -4.67 18.75 -3.72
CA ASN A 184 -3.53 19.62 -3.51
C ASN A 184 -2.80 19.98 -4.80
N THR A 185 -2.28 21.20 -4.85
CA THR A 185 -1.37 21.60 -5.92
C THR A 185 0.01 20.99 -5.66
N ALA A 186 0.70 20.59 -6.72
CA ALA A 186 2.08 20.11 -6.64
C ALA A 186 2.99 21.14 -5.96
N CYS A 187 3.84 20.68 -5.05
CA CYS A 187 4.76 21.57 -4.36
C CYS A 187 5.71 22.27 -5.34
N PRO A 188 6.06 23.57 -5.12
CA PRO A 188 7.01 24.25 -5.97
C PRO A 188 8.37 23.56 -5.87
N GLU A 189 9.05 23.38 -7.00
CA GLU A 189 10.42 22.87 -6.97
C GLU A 189 11.28 23.87 -6.19
N SER A 190 11.85 23.41 -5.07
CA SER A 190 12.55 24.26 -4.11
C SER A 190 13.71 24.99 -4.78
N ALA A 191 13.62 26.32 -4.84
CA ALA A 191 14.75 27.19 -5.05
C ALA A 191 15.51 27.38 -3.72
N ASP A 192 16.82 27.12 -3.78
CA ASP A 192 17.89 27.48 -2.83
C ASP A 192 18.22 26.53 -1.65
N GLY A 193 19.44 25.99 -1.71
CA GLY A 193 20.20 25.56 -0.52
C GLY A 193 20.93 24.22 -0.60
N GLY A 194 21.70 23.97 -1.66
CA GLY A 194 22.41 22.70 -1.86
C GLY A 194 23.26 22.20 -0.68
N VAL A 195 23.11 20.92 -0.38
CA VAL A 195 24.23 20.02 -0.10
C VAL A 195 24.14 18.89 -1.13
N PRO A 196 25.20 18.63 -1.91
CA PRO A 196 25.08 17.85 -3.14
C PRO A 196 24.98 16.35 -2.83
N SER A 197 23.78 15.78 -2.95
CA SER A 197 23.68 14.43 -3.51
C SER A 197 23.72 14.60 -5.02
N GLY A 198 24.88 14.31 -5.61
CA GLY A 198 25.05 14.32 -7.05
C GLY A 198 24.06 13.36 -7.69
N ASP A 199 23.06 13.92 -8.35
CA ASP A 199 22.77 13.71 -9.77
C ASP A 199 21.74 14.76 -10.20
N GLY A 200 22.14 15.60 -11.16
CA GLY A 200 21.58 16.94 -11.36
C GLY A 200 20.12 16.99 -11.79
N GLY A 201 19.33 17.77 -11.03
CA GLY A 201 18.04 18.29 -11.45
C GLY A 201 18.14 19.13 -12.73
N HIS A 202 17.89 18.48 -13.85
CA HIS A 202 17.19 19.09 -14.97
C HIS A 202 15.71 18.75 -14.81
N VAL A 203 14.83 19.76 -14.75
CA VAL A 203 13.51 19.58 -15.35
C VAL A 203 13.80 19.19 -16.79
N ALA A 204 13.55 17.93 -17.14
CA ALA A 204 13.91 17.43 -18.45
C ALA A 204 13.11 18.25 -19.47
N THR A 205 13.79 19.08 -20.23
CA THR A 205 13.21 19.72 -21.41
C THR A 205 13.55 18.88 -22.62
N CYS A 206 12.67 18.88 -23.59
CA CYS A 206 12.89 18.21 -24.86
C CYS A 206 12.52 19.15 -25.99
N LEU A 207 13.15 18.98 -27.15
CA LEU A 207 12.85 19.78 -28.34
C LEU A 207 11.81 19.05 -29.20
N PRO A 208 10.57 19.58 -29.33
CA PRO A 208 9.57 18.94 -30.19
C PRO A 208 10.02 18.88 -31.65
N PRO A 209 9.56 17.88 -32.43
CA PRO A 209 9.82 17.84 -33.87
C PRO A 209 9.36 19.13 -34.55
N GLY A 210 10.25 19.77 -35.32
CA GLY A 210 9.95 21.02 -36.04
C GLY A 210 9.93 22.30 -35.19
N ALA A 211 10.12 22.21 -33.87
CA ALA A 211 10.24 23.38 -33.00
C ALA A 211 11.67 23.95 -32.99
N ILE A 212 11.77 25.25 -32.69
CA ILE A 212 13.03 26.00 -32.55
C ILE A 212 13.46 26.21 -31.09
N SER A 213 12.59 25.91 -30.13
CA SER A 213 12.85 26.03 -28.69
C SER A 213 12.34 24.81 -27.95
N PRO A 214 13.05 24.32 -26.92
CA PRO A 214 12.60 23.21 -26.11
C PRO A 214 11.39 23.58 -25.24
N ARG A 215 10.63 22.57 -24.83
CA ARG A 215 9.55 22.66 -23.83
C ARG A 215 9.77 21.62 -22.74
N ASP A 216 9.06 21.76 -21.64
CA ASP A 216 9.07 20.77 -20.57
C ASP A 216 8.53 19.42 -21.05
N VAL A 217 9.13 18.33 -20.58
CA VAL A 217 8.69 16.96 -20.84
C VAL A 217 7.33 16.72 -20.15
N GLN A 218 6.36 16.21 -20.90
CA GLN A 218 5.05 15.81 -20.41
C GLN A 218 5.12 14.37 -19.90
N ALA A 219 5.56 14.18 -18.65
CA ALA A 219 5.67 12.85 -18.07
C ALA A 219 4.26 12.20 -17.89
N PRO A 220 4.07 10.93 -18.27
CA PRO A 220 2.83 10.20 -18.01
C PRO A 220 2.61 9.98 -16.50
N ARG A 221 1.35 9.98 -16.08
CA ARG A 221 0.89 9.45 -14.77
C ARG A 221 0.48 7.98 -14.90
N PRO A 222 0.27 7.25 -13.79
CA PRO A 222 -0.28 5.90 -13.86
C PRO A 222 -1.60 5.89 -14.66
N GLY A 223 -1.67 5.05 -15.69
CA GLY A 223 -2.81 4.96 -16.61
C GLY A 223 -2.76 5.89 -17.84
N ASP A 224 -1.85 6.85 -17.90
CA ASP A 224 -1.65 7.74 -19.07
C ASP A 224 -0.90 7.05 -20.21
N LEU A 225 -0.12 6.01 -19.88
CA LEU A 225 0.64 5.18 -20.79
C LEU A 225 0.49 3.73 -20.33
N ILE A 226 0.16 2.83 -21.26
CA ILE A 226 -0.09 1.42 -20.97
C ILE A 226 0.74 0.52 -21.88
N ILE A 227 1.20 -0.62 -21.38
CA ILE A 227 1.90 -1.65 -22.13
C ILE A 227 0.85 -2.53 -22.81
N THR A 228 0.95 -2.66 -24.14
CA THR A 228 -0.03 -3.41 -24.94
C THR A 228 0.51 -4.73 -25.46
N GLU A 229 1.81 -4.86 -25.63
CA GLU A 229 2.40 -6.06 -26.21
C GLU A 229 3.87 -6.22 -25.79
N VAL A 230 4.31 -7.46 -25.56
CA VAL A 230 5.68 -7.78 -25.11
C VAL A 230 6.21 -8.98 -25.90
N MET A 231 7.38 -8.83 -26.52
CA MET A 231 8.15 -9.92 -27.14
C MET A 231 9.43 -10.14 -26.35
N ALA A 232 9.42 -11.18 -25.51
CA ALA A 232 10.56 -11.57 -24.71
C ALA A 232 11.48 -12.59 -25.40
N ASN A 233 10.95 -13.44 -26.30
CA ASN A 233 11.71 -14.50 -26.97
C ASN A 233 11.55 -14.41 -28.49
N PRO A 234 12.07 -13.37 -29.17
CA PRO A 234 12.01 -13.24 -30.63
C PRO A 234 12.78 -14.38 -31.34
N ARG A 235 12.29 -14.83 -32.50
CA ARG A 235 13.08 -15.75 -33.34
C ARG A 235 14.38 -15.09 -33.80
N GLY A 236 15.46 -15.85 -33.70
CA GLY A 236 16.80 -15.42 -34.11
C GLY A 236 17.68 -15.16 -32.89
N ASP A 237 18.43 -14.05 -32.93
CA ASP A 237 19.24 -13.64 -31.78
C ASP A 237 18.36 -12.90 -30.77
N ASP A 238 18.11 -13.61 -29.67
CA ASP A 238 17.31 -13.19 -28.52
C ASP A 238 17.83 -11.88 -27.89
N THR A 239 19.14 -11.62 -27.99
CA THR A 239 19.78 -10.46 -27.35
C THR A 239 19.56 -9.13 -28.08
N VAL A 240 18.88 -9.15 -29.23
CA VAL A 240 18.68 -7.95 -30.07
C VAL A 240 17.24 -7.74 -30.55
N GLY A 241 16.42 -8.79 -30.54
CA GLY A 241 15.06 -8.74 -31.10
C GLY A 241 13.96 -8.45 -30.08
N GLU A 242 14.27 -8.33 -28.79
CA GLU A 242 13.26 -8.09 -27.74
C GLU A 242 12.66 -6.69 -27.87
N TRP A 243 11.36 -6.59 -27.65
CA TRP A 243 10.62 -5.34 -27.73
C TRP A 243 9.36 -5.35 -26.87
N LEU A 244 8.86 -4.17 -26.57
CA LEU A 244 7.53 -3.97 -26.02
C LEU A 244 6.85 -2.78 -26.70
N GLU A 245 5.52 -2.83 -26.75
CA GLU A 245 4.70 -1.74 -27.24
C GLU A 245 3.99 -1.05 -26.07
N VAL A 246 4.01 0.29 -26.10
CA VAL A 246 3.21 1.12 -25.21
C VAL A 246 2.19 1.92 -26.02
N ARG A 247 1.06 2.23 -25.41
CA ARG A 247 0.02 3.09 -25.98
C ARG A 247 -0.34 4.19 -25.02
N ALA A 248 -0.36 5.42 -25.51
CA ALA A 248 -0.73 6.59 -24.71
C ALA A 248 -2.27 6.72 -24.65
N THR A 249 -2.83 6.99 -23.47
CA THR A 249 -4.28 7.28 -23.31
C THR A 249 -4.55 8.79 -23.36
N VAL A 250 -3.54 9.59 -23.02
CA VAL A 250 -3.48 11.05 -23.15
C VAL A 250 -2.16 11.46 -23.82
N PRO A 251 -1.96 12.71 -24.29
CA PRO A 251 -0.67 13.13 -24.83
C PRO A 251 0.43 13.09 -23.77
N VAL A 252 1.55 12.42 -24.06
CA VAL A 252 2.68 12.21 -23.14
C VAL A 252 4.01 12.20 -23.88
N ASP A 253 5.12 12.35 -23.14
CA ASP A 253 6.49 12.16 -23.63
C ASP A 253 7.16 10.99 -22.91
N LEU A 254 7.88 10.16 -23.66
CA LEU A 254 8.62 9.03 -23.09
C LEU A 254 9.98 9.42 -22.50
N ASN A 255 10.41 10.67 -22.64
CA ASN A 255 11.72 11.14 -22.17
C ASN A 255 11.85 10.96 -20.65
N GLY A 256 12.97 10.39 -20.23
CA GLY A 256 13.31 10.20 -18.82
C GLY A 256 12.56 9.06 -18.14
N LEU A 257 11.65 8.36 -18.82
CA LEU A 257 11.05 7.13 -18.32
C LEU A 257 12.11 6.02 -18.21
N THR A 258 11.97 5.19 -17.19
CA THR A 258 12.78 3.98 -17.02
C THR A 258 11.95 2.78 -17.42
N VAL A 259 12.47 1.97 -18.33
CA VAL A 259 11.86 0.74 -18.83
C VAL A 259 12.70 -0.44 -18.38
N GLY A 260 12.09 -1.45 -17.76
CA GLY A 260 12.86 -2.62 -17.33
C GLY A 260 12.08 -3.64 -16.51
N THR A 261 12.82 -4.46 -15.79
CA THR A 261 12.28 -5.53 -14.93
C THR A 261 12.26 -5.10 -13.47
N ASP A 262 11.88 -6.02 -12.58
CA ASP A 262 11.97 -5.89 -11.12
C ASP A 262 13.39 -5.62 -10.58
N THR A 263 14.43 -5.89 -11.38
CA THR A 263 15.83 -5.90 -10.93
C THR A 263 16.76 -5.01 -11.76
N SER A 264 16.30 -4.47 -12.89
CA SER A 264 17.12 -3.65 -13.81
C SER A 264 16.26 -2.73 -14.65
N GLY A 265 16.80 -1.59 -15.09
CA GLY A 265 16.07 -0.59 -15.89
C GLY A 265 16.96 0.20 -16.84
N THR A 266 16.43 0.60 -17.98
CA THR A 266 17.04 1.55 -18.91
C THR A 266 16.25 2.85 -18.93
N ARG A 267 16.92 3.96 -18.67
CA ARG A 267 16.34 5.29 -18.81
C ARG A 267 16.32 5.71 -20.28
N LEU A 268 15.17 6.18 -20.75
CA LEU A 268 14.98 6.63 -22.13
C LEU A 268 15.46 8.07 -22.29
N GLU A 269 16.63 8.26 -22.87
CA GLU A 269 17.25 9.57 -23.05
C GLU A 269 17.15 10.05 -24.50
N SER A 270 16.68 11.29 -24.69
CA SER A 270 16.68 11.98 -25.98
C SER A 270 16.60 13.48 -25.79
N GLU A 271 17.35 14.24 -26.59
CA GLU A 271 17.22 15.70 -26.68
C GLU A 271 15.93 16.11 -27.41
N ARG A 272 15.38 15.22 -28.25
CA ARG A 272 14.11 15.43 -28.94
C ARG A 272 12.97 14.88 -28.10
N CYS A 273 11.80 15.50 -28.20
CA CYS A 273 10.63 14.96 -27.52
C CYS A 273 10.24 13.61 -28.12
N LEU A 274 10.17 12.60 -27.26
CA LEU A 274 9.62 11.28 -27.52
C LEU A 274 8.09 11.32 -27.31
N SER A 275 7.43 12.32 -27.91
CA SER A 275 5.99 12.56 -27.76
C SER A 275 5.16 11.48 -28.43
N LEU A 276 4.04 11.16 -27.78
CA LEU A 276 2.91 10.38 -28.28
C LEU A 276 1.62 11.19 -28.11
N ALA A 277 0.76 11.17 -29.13
CA ALA A 277 -0.60 11.66 -29.03
C ALA A 277 -1.50 10.66 -28.30
N ALA A 278 -2.65 11.13 -27.79
CA ALA A 278 -3.66 10.23 -27.21
C ALA A 278 -4.09 9.17 -28.23
N GLY A 279 -4.00 7.90 -27.83
CA GLY A 279 -4.31 6.73 -28.63
C GLY A 279 -3.18 6.23 -29.54
N GLU A 280 -2.05 6.94 -29.62
CA GLU A 280 -0.86 6.54 -30.38
C GLU A 280 -0.08 5.45 -29.65
N SER A 281 0.42 4.46 -30.41
CA SER A 281 1.31 3.41 -29.91
C SER A 281 2.76 3.68 -30.30
N ALA A 282 3.70 3.26 -29.46
CA ALA A 282 5.12 3.31 -29.73
C ALA A 282 5.82 2.00 -29.39
N LEU A 283 6.75 1.61 -30.27
CA LEU A 283 7.64 0.48 -30.05
C LEU A 283 8.89 0.92 -29.31
N LEU A 284 9.24 0.17 -28.27
CA LEU A 284 10.53 0.23 -27.59
C LEU A 284 11.23 -1.10 -27.82
N ALA A 285 12.49 -1.08 -28.26
CA ALA A 285 13.19 -2.31 -28.66
C ALA A 285 14.66 -2.29 -28.25
N ARG A 286 15.35 -3.43 -28.29
CA ARG A 286 16.79 -3.47 -27.99
C ARG A 286 17.69 -2.89 -29.08
N ARG A 287 17.18 -2.78 -30.29
CA ARG A 287 17.85 -2.19 -31.46
C ARG A 287 16.87 -1.37 -32.29
N ARG A 288 17.37 -0.27 -32.85
CA ARG A 288 16.56 0.64 -33.67
C ARG A 288 16.43 0.16 -35.12
N GLU A 289 17.42 -0.56 -35.64
CA GLU A 289 17.49 -0.93 -37.04
C GLU A 289 16.53 -2.11 -37.36
N PRO A 290 15.57 -1.94 -38.30
CA PRO A 290 14.60 -2.99 -38.65
C PRO A 290 15.23 -4.32 -39.08
N GLU A 291 16.39 -4.27 -39.72
CA GLU A 291 17.04 -5.46 -40.28
C GLU A 291 17.62 -6.38 -39.20
N VAL A 292 17.97 -5.83 -38.03
CA VAL A 292 18.54 -6.62 -36.91
C VAL A 292 17.46 -7.06 -35.92
N ASN A 293 16.39 -6.27 -35.75
CA ASN A 293 15.30 -6.56 -34.81
C ASN A 293 14.17 -7.43 -35.41
N GLY A 294 14.42 -8.08 -36.56
CA GLY A 294 13.49 -9.02 -37.17
C GLY A 294 12.33 -8.36 -37.90
N GLY A 295 12.56 -7.17 -38.47
CA GLY A 295 11.60 -6.46 -39.33
C GLY A 295 10.59 -5.61 -38.57
N LEU A 296 10.91 -5.12 -37.37
CA LEU A 296 10.03 -4.18 -36.66
C LEU A 296 9.94 -2.84 -37.41
N PRO A 297 8.79 -2.14 -37.33
CA PRO A 297 8.75 -0.71 -37.58
C PRO A 297 9.77 0.03 -36.71
N GLU A 298 10.20 1.22 -37.15
CA GLU A 298 11.23 2.00 -36.46
C GLU A 298 10.86 2.25 -34.98
N PRO A 299 11.62 1.72 -34.01
CA PRO A 299 11.34 1.92 -32.60
C PRO A 299 11.50 3.38 -32.18
N ARG A 300 10.59 3.85 -31.33
CA ARG A 300 10.58 5.21 -30.80
C ARG A 300 11.80 5.47 -29.92
N ALA A 301 12.17 4.50 -29.11
CA ALA A 301 13.39 4.49 -28.30
C ALA A 301 13.91 3.06 -28.10
N THR A 302 15.12 2.97 -27.53
CA THR A 302 15.78 1.69 -27.28
C THR A 302 16.00 1.44 -25.79
N PHE A 303 15.93 0.19 -25.36
CA PHE A 303 16.31 -0.24 -24.02
C PHE A 303 17.41 -1.32 -24.04
N SER A 304 18.09 -1.53 -22.93
CA SER A 304 19.20 -2.47 -22.79
C SER A 304 18.93 -3.66 -21.85
N VAL A 305 17.84 -3.60 -21.07
CA VAL A 305 17.38 -4.68 -20.18
C VAL A 305 17.02 -5.95 -20.97
N ASP A 306 17.30 -7.12 -20.38
CA ASP A 306 16.89 -8.42 -20.91
C ASP A 306 15.47 -8.78 -20.43
N LEU A 307 14.58 -9.17 -21.34
CA LEU A 307 13.23 -9.66 -21.03
C LEU A 307 13.29 -11.18 -20.89
N ARG A 308 13.31 -11.67 -19.66
CA ARG A 308 13.55 -13.10 -19.36
C ARG A 308 12.56 -14.05 -20.08
N ASN A 309 13.07 -14.98 -20.87
CA ASN A 309 12.27 -16.04 -21.53
C ASN A 309 11.47 -16.92 -20.57
N ALA A 310 11.89 -17.03 -19.30
CA ALA A 310 11.15 -17.77 -18.27
C ALA A 310 9.84 -17.08 -17.83
N GLY A 311 9.60 -15.85 -18.29
CA GLY A 311 8.54 -14.97 -17.80
C GLY A 311 9.03 -14.01 -16.73
N GLY A 312 8.22 -13.00 -16.44
CA GLY A 312 8.52 -11.95 -15.48
C GLY A 312 7.59 -10.76 -15.63
N VAL A 313 7.95 -9.68 -14.94
CA VAL A 313 7.27 -8.38 -15.03
C VAL A 313 8.17 -7.42 -15.79
N VAL A 314 7.60 -6.75 -16.78
CA VAL A 314 8.18 -5.55 -17.38
C VAL A 314 7.40 -4.33 -16.90
N ALA A 315 8.10 -3.26 -16.55
CA ALA A 315 7.53 -2.04 -15.99
C ALA A 315 8.08 -0.80 -16.69
N VAL A 316 7.23 0.23 -16.77
CA VAL A 316 7.60 1.59 -17.16
C VAL A 316 7.43 2.49 -15.95
N ARG A 317 8.46 3.28 -15.63
CA ARG A 317 8.50 4.15 -14.44
C ARG A 317 8.88 5.58 -14.80
N ALA A 318 8.33 6.55 -14.09
CA ALA A 318 8.79 7.94 -14.08
C ALA A 318 9.47 8.22 -12.74
N GLY A 319 10.81 8.23 -12.72
CA GLY A 319 11.56 8.22 -11.46
C GLY A 319 11.21 6.99 -10.62
N GLY A 320 10.71 7.19 -9.39
CA GLY A 320 10.23 6.11 -8.52
C GLY A 320 8.80 5.63 -8.81
N VAL A 321 8.00 6.40 -9.56
CA VAL A 321 6.57 6.13 -9.78
C VAL A 321 6.37 5.07 -10.85
N LEU A 322 5.58 4.03 -10.56
CA LEU A 322 5.16 3.02 -11.54
C LEU A 322 4.05 3.58 -12.44
N ILE A 323 4.30 3.66 -13.74
CA ILE A 323 3.33 4.15 -14.73
C ILE A 323 2.44 3.02 -15.22
N ASP A 324 3.07 1.91 -15.63
CA ASP A 324 2.37 0.67 -15.96
C ASP A 324 3.33 -0.52 -15.87
N SER A 325 2.75 -1.72 -15.75
CA SER A 325 3.49 -2.98 -15.84
C SER A 325 2.69 -4.07 -16.53
N ALA A 326 3.40 -4.98 -17.21
CA ALA A 326 2.84 -6.16 -17.81
C ALA A 326 3.53 -7.39 -17.23
N LEU A 327 2.73 -8.35 -16.76
CA LEU A 327 3.22 -9.69 -16.51
C LEU A 327 3.11 -10.51 -17.80
N TYR A 328 4.19 -11.19 -18.16
CA TYR A 328 4.21 -12.23 -19.17
C TYR A 328 4.82 -13.49 -18.55
N GLY A 329 4.28 -14.67 -18.83
CA GLY A 329 4.91 -15.92 -18.36
C GLY A 329 5.92 -16.47 -19.37
N PRO A 330 6.21 -17.79 -19.34
CA PRO A 330 7.23 -18.39 -20.18
C PRO A 330 7.02 -18.08 -21.66
N ALA A 331 7.99 -17.37 -22.26
CA ALA A 331 7.89 -16.86 -23.60
C ALA A 331 8.11 -17.97 -24.64
N GLN A 332 7.18 -18.06 -25.60
CA GLN A 332 7.29 -18.98 -26.72
C GLN A 332 8.18 -18.36 -27.82
N ASP A 333 8.99 -19.20 -28.47
CA ASP A 333 9.90 -18.77 -29.53
C ASP A 333 9.16 -18.07 -30.69
N GLY A 334 9.47 -16.78 -30.83
CA GLY A 334 8.92 -15.85 -31.79
C GLY A 334 7.47 -15.47 -31.57
N VAL A 335 6.93 -15.52 -30.35
CA VAL A 335 5.52 -15.19 -30.08
C VAL A 335 5.42 -14.11 -29.01
N ALA A 336 4.88 -12.95 -29.39
CA ALA A 336 4.58 -11.89 -28.46
C ALA A 336 3.39 -12.25 -27.56
N THR A 337 3.39 -11.71 -26.36
CA THR A 337 2.24 -11.69 -25.45
C THR A 337 1.55 -10.34 -25.61
N GLN A 338 0.27 -10.33 -25.98
CA GLN A 338 -0.49 -9.13 -26.30
C GLN A 338 -1.75 -9.02 -25.44
N VAL A 339 -2.18 -7.80 -25.12
CA VAL A 339 -3.50 -7.55 -24.54
C VAL A 339 -4.58 -7.58 -25.63
N SER A 340 -5.74 -8.17 -25.33
CA SER A 340 -6.87 -8.30 -26.25
C SER A 340 -7.46 -6.94 -26.59
N MET A 341 -7.80 -6.73 -27.86
CA MET A 341 -8.61 -5.58 -28.28
C MET A 341 -10.11 -5.89 -28.30
N PRO A 342 -10.98 -4.93 -27.94
CA PRO A 342 -10.66 -3.57 -27.49
C PRO A 342 -10.08 -3.54 -26.07
N LEU A 343 -9.22 -2.55 -25.79
CA LEU A 343 -8.72 -2.27 -24.44
C LEU A 343 -9.89 -1.89 -23.54
N THR A 344 -10.22 -2.81 -22.64
CA THR A 344 -11.21 -2.65 -21.58
C THR A 344 -10.53 -3.03 -20.27
N ALA A 345 -11.12 -2.67 -19.13
CA ALA A 345 -10.55 -3.03 -17.82
C ALA A 345 -10.36 -4.56 -17.66
N ASP A 346 -11.16 -5.37 -18.37
CA ASP A 346 -11.12 -6.84 -18.33
C ASP A 346 -10.38 -7.46 -19.52
N ALA A 347 -9.62 -6.67 -20.28
CA ALA A 347 -8.93 -7.15 -21.47
C ALA A 347 -7.88 -8.22 -21.11
N LYS A 348 -8.05 -9.42 -21.65
CA LYS A 348 -7.18 -10.58 -21.39
C LYS A 348 -5.88 -10.48 -22.16
N TRP A 349 -4.83 -11.09 -21.62
CA TRP A 349 -3.55 -11.26 -22.33
C TRP A 349 -3.50 -12.62 -23.03
N CYS A 350 -3.13 -12.64 -24.31
CA CYS A 350 -3.00 -13.86 -25.11
C CYS A 350 -1.74 -13.85 -25.98
N SER A 351 -1.38 -15.04 -26.47
CA SER A 351 -0.31 -15.18 -27.45
C SER A 351 -0.74 -14.51 -28.75
N ALA A 352 0.12 -13.67 -29.31
CA ALA A 352 -0.12 -13.06 -30.59
C ALA A 352 -0.14 -14.12 -31.71
N THR A 353 -0.99 -13.89 -32.71
CA THR A 353 -1.22 -14.86 -33.80
C THR A 353 -0.89 -14.28 -35.18
N GLU A 354 -0.69 -12.97 -35.29
CA GLU A 354 -0.41 -12.32 -36.56
C GLU A 354 1.08 -12.35 -36.86
N ALA A 355 1.47 -12.84 -38.04
CA ALA A 355 2.87 -12.81 -38.43
C ALA A 355 3.33 -11.38 -38.76
N TYR A 356 4.54 -11.03 -38.30
CA TYR A 356 5.24 -9.81 -38.69
C TYR A 356 6.71 -10.11 -39.02
N GLY A 357 7.33 -9.15 -39.72
CA GLY A 357 8.75 -9.21 -40.04
C GLY A 357 9.12 -10.33 -41.02
N ASP A 358 10.42 -10.56 -41.19
CA ASP A 358 10.99 -11.54 -42.11
C ASP A 358 11.37 -12.87 -41.42
N LYS A 359 11.45 -12.89 -40.09
CA LYS A 359 11.77 -14.06 -39.26
C LYS A 359 10.53 -14.89 -38.86
N GLY A 360 9.34 -14.47 -39.28
CA GLY A 360 8.07 -15.15 -39.01
C GLY A 360 7.61 -15.04 -37.55
N ASN A 361 8.07 -14.03 -36.81
CA ASN A 361 7.58 -13.73 -35.47
C ASN A 361 6.07 -13.45 -35.50
N LEU A 362 5.38 -13.71 -34.39
CA LEU A 362 3.98 -13.43 -34.20
C LEU A 362 3.82 -12.25 -33.23
N GLY A 363 3.08 -11.24 -33.65
CA GLY A 363 2.90 -9.97 -32.96
C GLY A 363 2.25 -8.91 -33.86
N THR A 364 1.87 -7.78 -33.26
CA THR A 364 1.28 -6.63 -33.97
C THR A 364 2.07 -5.33 -33.80
N PRO A 365 3.40 -5.32 -33.93
CA PRO A 365 4.19 -4.14 -33.62
C PRO A 365 3.79 -2.92 -34.46
N GLY A 366 3.46 -1.82 -33.79
CA GLY A 366 3.01 -0.56 -34.40
C GLY A 366 1.57 -0.60 -34.92
N ARG A 367 0.80 -1.65 -34.60
CA ARG A 367 -0.57 -1.87 -35.06
C ARG A 367 -1.46 -2.30 -33.91
N THR A 368 -2.76 -2.14 -34.09
CA THR A 368 -3.73 -2.60 -33.10
C THR A 368 -3.68 -4.11 -32.91
N ASN A 369 -3.52 -4.57 -31.67
CA ASN A 369 -3.55 -5.98 -31.29
C ASN A 369 -4.81 -6.71 -31.76
N ARG A 370 -4.68 -8.03 -31.93
CA ARG A 370 -5.83 -8.88 -32.26
C ARG A 370 -6.68 -9.17 -31.02
N THR A 371 -7.98 -9.36 -31.23
CA THR A 371 -8.85 -9.92 -30.18
C THR A 371 -8.39 -11.33 -29.86
N CYS A 372 -8.23 -11.64 -28.58
CA CYS A 372 -7.83 -12.96 -28.14
C CYS A 372 -8.95 -13.98 -28.40
N THR A 373 -8.68 -15.00 -29.21
CA THR A 373 -9.66 -16.05 -29.57
C THR A 373 -9.31 -17.44 -28.98
N GLY A 374 -8.29 -17.52 -28.14
CA GLY A 374 -7.78 -18.77 -27.52
C GLY A 374 -7.46 -18.61 -26.03
N THR A 375 -6.99 -19.68 -25.39
CA THR A 375 -6.51 -19.68 -23.99
C THR A 375 -5.35 -18.71 -23.80
N ASP A 376 -5.31 -18.06 -22.62
CA ASP A 376 -4.36 -17.01 -22.25
C ASP A 376 -2.89 -17.41 -22.53
N ALA A 377 -2.04 -16.42 -22.84
CA ALA A 377 -0.69 -16.53 -23.42
C ALA A 377 0.35 -17.31 -22.61
N GLY A 378 -0.06 -18.04 -21.58
CA GLY A 378 0.81 -18.41 -20.50
C GLY A 378 1.16 -17.20 -19.63
N VAL A 379 0.22 -16.28 -19.36
CA VAL A 379 0.29 -15.51 -18.10
C VAL A 379 -0.02 -16.48 -16.97
N THR A 380 0.88 -17.43 -16.71
CA THR A 380 0.92 -18.09 -15.41
C THR A 380 1.50 -17.07 -14.43
N GLN A 381 0.76 -16.01 -14.15
CA GLN A 381 0.84 -15.47 -12.81
C GLN A 381 0.36 -16.64 -11.95
N ALA A 382 1.12 -17.00 -10.91
CA ALA A 382 0.48 -17.54 -9.73
C ALA A 382 -0.51 -16.44 -9.32
N GLY A 383 -1.72 -16.58 -9.83
CA GLY A 383 -2.85 -15.73 -9.60
C GLY A 383 -3.84 -16.57 -8.84
N CYS A 384 -4.80 -15.89 -8.24
CA CYS A 384 -5.80 -16.53 -7.43
C CYS A 384 -7.14 -15.93 -7.78
N ILE A 385 -8.20 -16.68 -7.51
CA ILE A 385 -9.56 -16.17 -7.65
C ILE A 385 -9.86 -15.35 -6.41
N ASP A 386 -10.08 -14.05 -6.59
CA ASP A 386 -10.47 -13.16 -5.51
C ASP A 386 -11.88 -13.55 -5.03
N ARG A 387 -12.03 -13.80 -3.72
CA ARG A 387 -13.30 -14.28 -3.16
C ARG A 387 -14.40 -13.21 -3.20
N ALA A 388 -14.04 -11.93 -3.20
CA ALA A 388 -15.00 -10.84 -3.22
C ALA A 388 -15.54 -10.59 -4.64
N THR A 389 -14.68 -10.69 -5.65
CA THR A 389 -15.06 -10.39 -7.04
C THR A 389 -15.37 -11.63 -7.88
N GLY A 390 -14.91 -12.80 -7.45
CA GLY A 390 -14.96 -14.04 -8.23
C GLY A 390 -14.06 -14.04 -9.47
N GLN A 391 -13.21 -13.02 -9.63
CA GLN A 391 -12.33 -12.86 -10.80
C GLN A 391 -10.89 -13.29 -10.48
N PRO A 392 -10.17 -13.85 -11.46
CA PRO A 392 -8.75 -14.10 -11.30
C PRO A 392 -8.00 -12.77 -11.23
N ARG A 393 -7.05 -12.65 -10.30
CA ARG A 393 -6.11 -11.53 -10.23
C ARG A 393 -4.71 -12.01 -9.85
N ALA A 394 -3.73 -11.16 -10.11
CA ALA A 394 -2.37 -11.34 -9.64
C ALA A 394 -2.31 -11.48 -8.11
N LEU A 395 -1.39 -12.30 -7.61
CA LEU A 395 -1.04 -12.31 -6.19
C LEU A 395 -0.35 -11.00 -5.79
N ARG A 396 -0.79 -10.44 -4.66
CA ARG A 396 -0.11 -9.37 -3.93
C ARG A 396 0.99 -10.00 -3.08
N ALA A 397 2.13 -10.27 -3.71
CA ALA A 397 3.22 -10.98 -3.05
C ALA A 397 3.76 -10.20 -1.83
N PRO A 398 3.92 -10.85 -0.67
CA PRO A 398 4.51 -10.22 0.50
C PRO A 398 6.02 -10.00 0.32
N SER A 399 6.50 -8.87 0.82
CA SER A 399 7.93 -8.54 0.92
C SER A 399 8.41 -8.56 2.38
N VAL A 400 9.71 -8.44 2.61
CA VAL A 400 10.24 -8.23 3.98
C VAL A 400 9.51 -7.07 4.66
N GLY A 401 9.14 -7.24 5.93
CA GLY A 401 8.38 -6.26 6.70
C GLY A 401 6.91 -6.13 6.29
N SER A 402 6.32 -7.14 5.64
CA SER A 402 4.89 -7.16 5.31
C SER A 402 4.05 -8.05 6.22
N LEU A 403 4.68 -9.00 6.91
CA LEU A 403 4.04 -9.98 7.78
C LEU A 403 4.78 -10.04 9.12
N VAL A 404 4.06 -10.30 10.20
CA VAL A 404 4.59 -10.49 11.55
C VAL A 404 3.86 -11.67 12.19
N ILE A 405 4.57 -12.66 12.69
CA ILE A 405 4.04 -13.74 13.52
C ILE A 405 3.71 -13.12 14.87
N THR A 406 2.44 -13.20 15.27
CA THR A 406 1.93 -12.54 16.47
C THR A 406 1.56 -13.51 17.57
N GLU A 407 1.12 -14.72 17.26
CA GLU A 407 0.67 -15.67 18.28
C GLU A 407 0.78 -17.10 17.77
N PHE A 408 1.02 -18.08 18.64
CA PHE A 408 0.94 -19.49 18.26
C PHE A 408 0.55 -20.39 19.43
N MET A 409 -0.18 -21.47 19.13
CA MET A 409 -0.59 -22.51 20.07
C MET A 409 0.08 -23.83 19.70
N ALA A 410 1.07 -24.25 20.50
CA ALA A 410 1.80 -25.49 20.27
C ALA A 410 1.32 -26.68 21.12
N ASP A 411 0.53 -26.45 22.18
CA ASP A 411 0.09 -27.51 23.10
C ASP A 411 -1.39 -27.27 23.49
N PRO A 412 -2.33 -27.38 22.54
CA PRO A 412 -3.76 -27.19 22.82
C PRO A 412 -4.26 -28.22 23.85
N SER A 413 -5.18 -27.81 24.73
CA SER A 413 -5.76 -28.72 25.73
C SER A 413 -7.19 -29.14 25.41
N ALA A 414 -7.88 -28.34 24.59
CA ALA A 414 -9.26 -28.61 24.20
C ALA A 414 -9.39 -29.78 23.20
N VAL A 415 -8.39 -29.95 22.34
CA VAL A 415 -8.28 -31.01 21.33
C VAL A 415 -6.82 -31.43 21.16
N PRO A 416 -6.52 -32.61 20.56
CA PRO A 416 -5.13 -33.03 20.34
C PRO A 416 -4.34 -32.08 19.45
N ASP A 417 -3.02 -32.00 19.66
CA ASP A 417 -2.07 -31.14 18.93
C ASP A 417 -2.21 -31.22 17.41
N ALA A 418 -2.31 -32.45 16.88
CA ALA A 418 -2.49 -32.72 15.45
C ALA A 418 -3.78 -32.13 14.82
N VAL A 419 -4.62 -31.47 15.62
CA VAL A 419 -5.86 -30.81 15.20
C VAL A 419 -5.93 -29.37 15.70
N GLY A 420 -5.48 -29.09 16.93
CA GLY A 420 -5.66 -27.81 17.61
C GLY A 420 -4.49 -26.82 17.54
N GLU A 421 -3.36 -27.20 16.94
CA GLU A 421 -2.24 -26.26 16.78
C GLU A 421 -2.51 -25.21 15.70
N TRP A 422 -2.04 -23.99 15.95
CA TRP A 422 -2.17 -22.88 15.01
C TRP A 422 -1.10 -21.81 15.21
N VAL A 423 -0.90 -20.99 14.18
CA VAL A 423 -0.02 -19.83 14.12
C VAL A 423 -0.81 -18.65 13.57
N GLU A 424 -0.71 -17.49 14.21
CA GLU A 424 -1.31 -16.24 13.75
C GLU A 424 -0.26 -15.32 13.15
N VAL A 425 -0.68 -14.65 12.08
CA VAL A 425 0.11 -13.67 11.36
C VAL A 425 -0.67 -12.37 11.26
N LEU A 426 -0.01 -11.24 11.53
CA LEU A 426 -0.45 -9.88 11.23
C LEU A 426 0.13 -9.44 9.89
N ALA A 427 -0.70 -8.88 9.02
CA ALA A 427 -0.23 -8.21 7.81
C ALA A 427 -0.10 -6.71 8.03
N LEU A 428 1.06 -6.13 7.69
CA LEU A 428 1.30 -4.67 7.76
C LEU A 428 0.92 -3.94 6.48
N ARG A 429 0.57 -4.68 5.43
CA ARG A 429 0.08 -4.17 4.15
C ARG A 429 -0.87 -5.19 3.52
N GLU A 430 -1.60 -4.81 2.48
CA GLU A 430 -2.43 -5.78 1.76
C GLU A 430 -1.58 -6.79 0.99
N VAL A 431 -1.71 -8.08 1.33
CA VAL A 431 -0.92 -9.18 0.76
C VAL A 431 -1.79 -10.41 0.53
N ASP A 432 -1.32 -11.32 -0.31
CA ASP A 432 -1.86 -12.68 -0.42
C ASP A 432 -0.83 -13.69 0.09
N LEU A 433 -1.28 -14.63 0.92
CA LEU A 433 -0.42 -15.65 1.47
C LEU A 433 -0.17 -16.84 0.51
N ASN A 434 -0.75 -16.86 -0.69
CA ASN A 434 -0.51 -17.96 -1.62
C ASN A 434 0.98 -18.03 -1.99
N GLY A 435 1.58 -19.20 -1.85
CA GLY A 435 3.01 -19.44 -2.07
C GLY A 435 3.90 -18.99 -0.91
N VAL A 436 3.35 -18.43 0.17
CA VAL A 436 4.10 -18.22 1.43
C VAL A 436 4.28 -19.58 2.10
N THR A 437 5.50 -19.84 2.57
CA THR A 437 5.87 -21.04 3.30
C THR A 437 5.96 -20.72 4.78
N LEU A 438 5.21 -21.45 5.60
CA LEU A 438 5.41 -21.54 7.05
C LEU A 438 6.34 -22.72 7.34
N ALA A 439 7.36 -22.52 8.16
CA ALA A 439 8.33 -23.55 8.49
C ALA A 439 8.70 -23.53 9.97
N ASN A 440 9.09 -24.70 10.48
CA ASN A 440 9.83 -24.85 11.72
C ASN A 440 11.28 -25.30 11.44
N GLU A 441 12.02 -25.74 12.45
CA GLU A 441 13.41 -26.21 12.34
C GLU A 441 13.61 -27.44 11.43
N SER A 442 12.56 -28.21 11.15
CA SER A 442 12.65 -29.53 10.52
C SER A 442 11.76 -29.70 9.29
N SER A 443 10.67 -28.94 9.22
CA SER A 443 9.54 -29.16 8.31
C SER A 443 8.98 -27.83 7.83
N SER A 444 8.28 -27.86 6.71
CA SER A 444 7.61 -26.68 6.15
C SER A 444 6.30 -27.05 5.45
N SER A 445 5.45 -26.06 5.26
CA SER A 445 4.22 -26.16 4.48
C SER A 445 4.05 -24.89 3.66
N ALA A 446 3.88 -25.03 2.35
CA ALA A 446 3.51 -23.94 1.47
C ALA A 446 1.99 -23.74 1.54
N LEU A 447 1.55 -22.48 1.66
CA LEU A 447 0.15 -22.12 1.66
C LEU A 447 -0.32 -22.04 0.21
N GLU A 448 -1.01 -23.07 -0.24
CA GLU A 448 -1.49 -23.21 -1.62
C GLU A 448 -3.01 -23.14 -1.65
N SER A 449 -3.56 -22.31 -2.54
CA SER A 449 -5.00 -22.24 -2.78
C SER A 449 -5.29 -21.70 -4.17
N PRO A 450 -6.35 -22.19 -4.85
CA PRO A 450 -6.86 -21.54 -6.05
C PRO A 450 -7.55 -20.19 -5.75
N LEU A 451 -7.98 -19.98 -4.50
CA LEU A 451 -8.57 -18.72 -4.04
C LEU A 451 -7.50 -17.83 -3.43
N CYS A 452 -7.70 -16.51 -3.46
CA CYS A 452 -6.75 -15.59 -2.83
C CYS A 452 -6.81 -15.75 -1.31
N LEU A 453 -5.66 -16.04 -0.71
CA LEU A 453 -5.46 -16.06 0.74
C LEU A 453 -5.14 -14.63 1.21
N SER A 454 -6.09 -13.72 0.96
CA SER A 454 -5.88 -12.28 1.11
C SER A 454 -5.93 -11.85 2.56
N MET A 455 -4.99 -10.99 2.93
CA MET A 455 -4.98 -10.25 4.18
C MET A 455 -4.98 -8.75 3.88
N LYS A 456 -5.80 -8.01 4.60
CA LYS A 456 -5.77 -6.55 4.61
C LYS A 456 -4.64 -6.06 5.52
N ALA A 457 -4.15 -4.85 5.27
CA ALA A 457 -3.25 -4.19 6.21
C ALA A 457 -3.90 -4.08 7.60
N GLY A 458 -3.14 -4.34 8.65
CA GLY A 458 -3.63 -4.45 10.03
C GLY A 458 -4.44 -5.72 10.34
N GLY A 459 -4.69 -6.58 9.34
CA GLY A 459 -5.49 -7.79 9.50
C GLY A 459 -4.70 -8.94 10.11
N PHE A 460 -5.37 -9.72 10.95
CA PHE A 460 -4.85 -10.97 11.52
C PHE A 460 -5.40 -12.17 10.75
N ALA A 461 -4.54 -13.16 10.52
CA ALA A 461 -4.90 -14.42 9.89
C ALA A 461 -4.42 -15.60 10.72
N VAL A 462 -5.29 -16.60 10.86
CA VAL A 462 -4.98 -17.86 11.54
C VAL A 462 -4.59 -18.90 10.50
N LEU A 463 -3.43 -19.52 10.71
CA LEU A 463 -2.97 -20.72 10.01
C LEU A 463 -3.11 -21.90 10.97
N ALA A 464 -3.70 -23.03 10.56
CA ALA A 464 -3.97 -24.17 11.47
C ALA A 464 -3.80 -25.52 10.78
N HIS A 465 -3.91 -26.64 11.51
CA HIS A 465 -3.92 -27.98 10.86
C HIS A 465 -5.17 -28.26 10.04
N GLY A 466 -6.29 -27.62 10.38
CA GLY A 466 -7.56 -27.77 9.67
C GLY A 466 -8.50 -26.58 9.91
N ASP A 467 -9.44 -26.38 8.99
CA ASP A 467 -10.37 -25.26 8.97
C ASP A 467 -11.76 -25.57 9.55
N ASP A 468 -12.05 -26.84 9.88
CA ASP A 468 -13.29 -27.24 10.53
C ASP A 468 -13.30 -26.85 12.02
N ALA A 469 -13.99 -25.76 12.32
CA ALA A 469 -14.18 -25.21 13.67
C ALA A 469 -14.73 -26.23 14.69
N SER A 470 -15.48 -27.25 14.23
CA SER A 470 -16.03 -28.27 15.12
C SER A 470 -15.00 -29.31 15.57
N LEU A 471 -13.87 -29.39 14.88
CA LEU A 471 -12.79 -30.35 15.13
C LEU A 471 -11.55 -29.68 15.73
N ASN A 472 -11.23 -28.45 15.33
CA ASN A 472 -10.00 -27.74 15.71
C ASN A 472 -10.09 -26.95 17.03
N GLY A 473 -10.99 -27.34 17.93
CA GLY A 473 -11.16 -26.68 19.23
C GLY A 473 -11.92 -25.35 19.16
N GLY A 474 -12.58 -25.04 18.03
CA GLY A 474 -13.41 -23.84 17.89
C GLY A 474 -12.61 -22.61 17.44
N LEU A 475 -11.61 -22.79 16.59
CA LEU A 475 -10.89 -21.67 15.98
C LEU A 475 -11.84 -20.80 15.13
N PRO A 476 -11.56 -19.49 15.02
CA PRO A 476 -12.23 -18.63 14.06
C PRO A 476 -11.83 -19.00 12.61
N SER A 477 -12.21 -18.17 11.64
CA SER A 477 -11.88 -18.41 10.24
C SER A 477 -10.38 -18.66 10.02
N VAL A 478 -10.04 -19.88 9.60
CA VAL A 478 -8.67 -20.27 9.24
C VAL A 478 -8.41 -19.83 7.80
N LEU A 479 -7.34 -19.06 7.58
CA LEU A 479 -6.99 -18.55 6.26
C LEU A 479 -6.19 -19.56 5.44
N GLY A 480 -5.33 -20.35 6.09
CA GLY A 480 -4.51 -21.37 5.43
C GLY A 480 -4.19 -22.52 6.36
N THR A 481 -3.78 -23.66 5.80
CA THR A 481 -3.49 -24.86 6.58
C THR A 481 -2.03 -25.30 6.47
N PHE A 482 -1.48 -25.87 7.53
CA PHE A 482 -0.16 -26.52 7.54
C PHE A 482 -0.26 -27.95 8.09
N GLY A 483 0.74 -28.81 7.79
CA GLY A 483 0.66 -30.24 8.08
C GLY A 483 1.72 -30.81 9.02
N PHE A 484 2.54 -29.96 9.65
CA PHE A 484 3.60 -30.36 10.58
C PHE A 484 3.25 -29.95 12.01
N GLY A 485 3.77 -30.69 13.00
CA GLY A 485 3.54 -30.37 14.42
C GLY A 485 4.43 -29.25 14.94
N LEU A 486 3.93 -28.48 15.91
CA LEU A 486 4.74 -27.56 16.71
C LEU A 486 5.38 -28.32 17.88
N THR A 487 6.44 -27.76 18.47
CA THR A 487 7.17 -28.44 19.56
C THR A 487 6.70 -27.92 20.92
N ASN A 488 6.20 -28.81 21.78
CA ASN A 488 5.69 -28.46 23.13
C ASN A 488 6.84 -28.35 24.15
N GLY A 489 7.95 -29.07 23.92
CA GLY A 489 9.10 -29.12 24.84
C GLY A 489 9.95 -27.85 24.83
N ALA A 490 10.77 -27.68 25.88
CA ALA A 490 11.80 -26.65 25.90
C ALA A 490 13.00 -27.08 25.04
N GLY A 491 13.68 -26.11 24.43
CA GLY A 491 14.76 -26.35 23.46
C GLY A 491 14.83 -25.22 22.44
N ALA A 492 15.86 -25.18 21.58
CA ALA A 492 15.94 -24.15 20.55
C ALA A 492 14.96 -24.46 19.41
N HIS A 493 13.94 -23.61 19.24
CA HIS A 493 12.90 -23.73 18.23
C HIS A 493 12.77 -22.45 17.42
N VAL A 494 12.24 -22.57 16.20
CA VAL A 494 11.98 -21.43 15.31
C VAL A 494 10.68 -21.62 14.55
N LEU A 495 9.92 -20.54 14.39
CA LEU A 495 8.88 -20.43 13.37
C LEU A 495 9.32 -19.40 12.34
N LYS A 496 9.04 -19.67 11.06
CA LYS A 496 9.54 -18.85 9.96
C LYS A 496 8.51 -18.74 8.84
N LEU A 497 8.28 -17.52 8.38
CA LEU A 497 7.55 -17.23 7.14
C LEU A 497 8.55 -16.91 6.04
N SER A 498 8.35 -17.46 4.84
CA SER A 498 9.21 -17.20 3.69
C SER A 498 8.41 -17.18 2.39
N ALA A 499 8.77 -16.29 1.47
CA ALA A 499 8.22 -16.28 0.12
C ALA A 499 9.37 -16.25 -0.89
N GLN A 500 9.31 -17.13 -1.90
CA GLN A 500 10.31 -17.22 -2.96
C GLN A 500 11.76 -17.35 -2.44
N GLY A 501 11.95 -18.00 -1.29
CA GLY A 501 13.25 -18.18 -0.65
C GLY A 501 13.71 -17.01 0.25
N THR A 502 13.00 -15.88 0.23
CA THR A 502 13.25 -14.75 1.13
C THR A 502 12.50 -14.94 2.44
N VAL A 503 13.18 -14.68 3.56
CA VAL A 503 12.57 -14.68 4.90
C VAL A 503 11.76 -13.41 5.07
N LEU A 504 10.48 -13.56 5.40
CA LEU A 504 9.59 -12.43 5.63
C LEU A 504 9.58 -12.04 7.11
N ASP A 505 9.53 -13.06 7.97
CA ASP A 505 9.54 -12.95 9.42
C ASP A 505 9.98 -14.28 10.06
N SER A 506 10.49 -14.22 11.28
CA SER A 506 10.81 -15.39 12.09
C SER A 506 10.61 -15.11 13.56
N VAL A 507 10.43 -16.17 14.36
CA VAL A 507 10.42 -16.08 15.82
C VAL A 507 11.21 -17.27 16.37
N ALA A 508 12.25 -16.98 17.14
CA ALA A 508 13.04 -17.99 17.86
C ALA A 508 12.67 -18.03 19.34
N PHE A 509 12.48 -19.22 19.90
CA PHE A 509 12.10 -19.40 21.30
C PHE A 509 12.79 -20.61 21.94
N THR A 510 12.83 -20.61 23.29
CA THR A 510 13.50 -21.68 24.06
C THR A 510 12.68 -22.34 25.16
N TRP A 511 11.52 -21.77 25.48
CA TRP A 511 10.65 -22.24 26.55
C TRP A 511 9.70 -23.34 26.07
N ALA A 512 9.26 -24.17 27.01
CA ALA A 512 8.19 -25.14 26.76
C ALA A 512 6.84 -24.44 26.61
N ALA A 513 5.97 -24.99 25.76
CA ALA A 513 4.58 -24.62 25.69
C ALA A 513 3.87 -24.95 27.01
N SER A 514 2.82 -24.19 27.32
CA SER A 514 1.94 -24.48 28.45
C SER A 514 0.64 -25.08 27.93
N PRO A 515 0.15 -26.22 28.46
CA PRO A 515 -1.07 -26.85 27.97
C PRO A 515 -2.26 -25.90 27.96
N GLY A 516 -2.88 -25.75 26.79
CA GLY A 516 -4.02 -24.88 26.53
C GLY A 516 -3.71 -23.39 26.58
N VAL A 517 -2.46 -22.97 26.36
CA VAL A 517 -2.04 -21.56 26.41
C VAL A 517 -1.14 -21.21 25.24
N SER A 518 -1.58 -20.27 24.41
CA SER A 518 -0.74 -19.73 23.34
C SER A 518 0.41 -18.87 23.87
N SER A 519 1.45 -18.77 23.05
CA SER A 519 2.47 -17.74 23.17
C SER A 519 2.06 -16.57 22.29
N GLN A 520 1.82 -15.40 22.88
CA GLN A 520 1.42 -14.17 22.20
C GLN A 520 2.52 -13.11 22.26
N LEU A 521 2.69 -12.38 21.16
CA LEU A 521 3.51 -11.18 21.08
C LEU A 521 2.83 -10.05 21.89
N ASP A 522 3.62 -9.28 22.65
CA ASP A 522 3.12 -8.10 23.34
C ASP A 522 2.39 -7.18 22.36
N ALA A 523 1.15 -6.80 22.70
CA ALA A 523 0.32 -5.96 21.84
C ALA A 523 0.95 -4.61 21.43
N ARG A 524 2.00 -4.15 22.09
CA ARG A 524 2.73 -2.92 21.71
C ARG A 524 3.74 -3.13 20.58
N VAL A 525 4.03 -4.37 20.20
CA VAL A 525 4.99 -4.70 19.16
C VAL A 525 4.23 -5.08 17.89
N ARG A 526 4.58 -4.45 16.78
CA ARG A 526 3.86 -4.56 15.50
C ARG A 526 4.77 -4.79 14.30
N ASP A 527 6.05 -5.05 14.51
CA ASP A 527 7.02 -5.24 13.42
C ASP A 527 7.85 -6.52 13.60
N ALA A 528 8.37 -7.01 12.48
CA ALA A 528 9.13 -8.26 12.37
C ALA A 528 10.55 -8.20 12.97
N ALA A 529 11.02 -7.02 13.39
CA ALA A 529 12.30 -6.92 14.11
C ALA A 529 12.05 -6.90 15.63
N GLY A 530 10.92 -6.33 16.06
CA GLY A 530 10.51 -6.25 17.44
C GLY A 530 10.02 -7.58 18.01
N ASN A 531 9.37 -8.43 17.20
CA ASN A 531 8.93 -9.77 17.62
C ASN A 531 10.10 -10.74 17.87
N ASP A 532 11.28 -10.48 17.28
CA ASP A 532 12.54 -11.20 17.53
C ASP A 532 13.19 -10.85 18.88
N ALA A 533 12.73 -9.78 19.55
CA ALA A 533 13.33 -9.35 20.81
C ALA A 533 13.09 -10.36 21.94
N ALA A 534 14.11 -10.58 22.76
CA ALA A 534 14.00 -11.47 23.92
C ALA A 534 12.90 -10.97 24.88
N GLY A 535 11.89 -11.81 25.12
CA GLY A 535 10.75 -11.47 25.96
C GLY A 535 9.65 -10.66 25.26
N ALA A 536 9.69 -10.55 23.93
CA ALA A 536 8.58 -9.99 23.14
C ALA A 536 7.31 -10.85 23.25
N PHE A 537 7.47 -12.17 23.41
CA PHE A 537 6.37 -13.11 23.62
C PHE A 537 6.14 -13.42 25.10
N CYS A 538 4.86 -13.59 25.46
CA CYS A 538 4.42 -14.04 26.77
C CYS A 538 3.25 -15.03 26.66
N PRO A 539 2.97 -15.83 27.71
CA PRO A 539 1.78 -16.67 27.73
C PRO A 539 0.50 -15.82 27.72
N THR A 540 -0.53 -16.29 27.02
CA THR A 540 -1.83 -15.59 27.01
C THR A 540 -2.45 -15.51 28.40
N LEU A 541 -2.93 -14.31 28.74
CA LEU A 541 -3.43 -13.97 30.07
C LEU A 541 -4.63 -14.84 30.48
N ALA A 542 -4.77 -15.07 31.79
CA ALA A 542 -5.92 -15.78 32.34
C ALA A 542 -7.23 -15.07 31.97
N GLY A 543 -8.26 -15.83 31.61
CA GLY A 543 -9.57 -15.31 31.22
C GLY A 543 -9.69 -14.90 29.75
N VAL A 544 -8.59 -14.86 29.00
CA VAL A 544 -8.61 -14.62 27.55
C VAL A 544 -8.65 -15.99 26.87
N THR A 545 -9.83 -16.39 26.42
CA THR A 545 -10.09 -17.73 25.87
C THR A 545 -10.79 -17.65 24.53
N TYR A 546 -10.63 -18.68 23.72
CA TYR A 546 -11.34 -18.87 22.45
C TYR A 546 -11.97 -20.26 22.39
N GLY A 547 -12.92 -20.43 21.47
CA GLY A 547 -13.49 -21.74 21.14
C GLY A 547 -13.92 -22.55 22.36
N ALA A 548 -13.37 -23.75 22.49
CA ALA A 548 -13.69 -24.73 23.53
C ALA A 548 -12.97 -24.50 24.88
N GLY A 549 -12.21 -23.40 25.04
CA GLY A 549 -11.71 -22.95 26.35
C GLY A 549 -10.19 -22.83 26.49
N ASP A 550 -9.42 -23.11 25.44
CA ASP A 550 -7.99 -22.79 25.41
C ASP A 550 -7.77 -21.27 25.46
N ARG A 551 -6.62 -20.84 25.98
CA ARG A 551 -6.25 -19.44 26.11
C ARG A 551 -5.51 -18.95 24.87
N GLY A 552 -6.04 -17.89 24.25
CA GLY A 552 -5.49 -17.28 23.04
C GLY A 552 -6.39 -16.20 22.46
N THR A 553 -5.88 -15.48 21.47
CA THR A 553 -6.58 -14.42 20.73
C THR A 553 -6.64 -14.66 19.21
N PRO A 554 -6.84 -15.89 18.71
CA PRO A 554 -6.77 -16.15 17.28
C PRO A 554 -7.70 -15.25 16.48
N GLY A 555 -7.17 -14.69 15.40
CA GLY A 555 -7.83 -13.74 14.50
C GLY A 555 -8.08 -12.35 15.11
N ARG A 556 -7.44 -12.01 16.24
CA ARG A 556 -7.66 -10.75 16.96
C ARG A 556 -6.35 -10.24 17.56
N GLU A 557 -6.40 -8.97 17.97
CA GLU A 557 -5.26 -8.35 18.65
C GLU A 557 -4.93 -9.05 19.99
N ASN A 558 -3.64 -9.36 20.17
CA ASN A 558 -3.08 -9.86 21.41
C ASN A 558 -3.30 -8.90 22.59
N ARG A 559 -3.05 -9.40 23.81
CA ARG A 559 -3.02 -8.57 25.02
C ARG A 559 -1.60 -8.09 25.33
N THR A 560 -1.51 -6.93 25.97
CA THR A 560 -0.25 -6.46 26.54
C THR A 560 0.27 -7.47 27.55
N CYS A 561 1.55 -7.84 27.42
CA CYS A 561 2.18 -8.76 28.35
C CYS A 561 2.24 -8.14 29.75
N ALA A 562 1.80 -8.89 30.76
CA ALA A 562 1.99 -8.53 32.16
C ALA A 562 3.49 -8.62 32.48
N ARG A 563 4.12 -7.46 32.73
CA ARG A 563 5.52 -7.39 33.14
C ARG A 563 5.67 -7.61 34.64
#